data_AF-A0A7U9Q1W2-F1
#
_entry.id   AF-A0A7U9Q1W2-F1
#
_cell.length_a   1.000
_cell.length_b   1.000
_cell.length_c   1.000
_cell.angle_alpha   90.00
_cell.angle_beta   90.00
_cell.angle_gamma   90.00
#
_symmetry.space_group_name_H-M   'P 1'
#
loop_
_entity.id
_entity.type
_entity.pdbx_description
1 polymer ?
#
loop_
_entity_poly.entity_id
_entity_poly.type
_entity_poly.pdbx_seq_one_letter_code
_entity_poly.pdbx_strand_id
1 'polypeptide(L)'
;MVSSTTDSAPAPVYGLAALPSSTRILLTGDGATTVMLEALLEVPLRVRVVAQRVVDTTAVPPAVRRALAAERMPRLLERLSELVDPAGRPVSRNRVVSAVAATGQLPPPTDPTPLGVRLREERRAQHRELLRCGVGHAPEAPQFGRCAFKEYVIRSPDRYPVYVAERFNPAVVGVA
;
A
#
# COMPACT_ATOMS: atom_id res chain seq x y z
N MET A 1 37.55 15.02 -2.65
CA MET A 1 36.71 14.47 -1.57
C MET A 1 35.29 14.98 -1.79
N VAL A 2 34.32 14.06 -1.77
CA VAL A 2 32.86 14.24 -1.85
C VAL A 2 32.25 14.75 -3.17
N SER A 3 31.71 13.82 -3.94
CA SER A 3 30.45 13.99 -4.69
C SER A 3 29.94 12.59 -5.04
N SER A 4 29.09 12.07 -4.17
CA SER A 4 28.33 10.84 -4.41
C SER A 4 26.86 11.20 -4.34
N THR A 5 26.41 11.97 -5.32
CA THR A 5 25.01 12.00 -5.74
C THR A 5 24.63 10.57 -6.10
N THR A 6 24.06 9.85 -5.13
CA THR A 6 23.39 8.59 -5.42
C THR A 6 22.06 8.97 -6.02
N ASP A 7 22.10 9.17 -7.33
CA ASP A 7 20.95 9.20 -8.21
C ASP A 7 20.06 8.02 -7.85
N SER A 8 18.88 8.33 -7.30
CA SER A 8 17.86 7.32 -7.01
C SER A 8 17.25 6.91 -8.35
N ALA A 9 17.95 6.04 -9.07
CA ALA A 9 17.46 5.47 -10.31
C ALA A 9 16.04 4.91 -10.10
N PRO A 10 15.05 5.28 -10.92
CA PRO A 10 13.72 4.71 -10.82
C PRO A 10 13.82 3.19 -11.01
N ALA A 11 13.22 2.45 -10.07
CA ALA A 11 13.14 1.00 -10.15
C ALA A 11 12.55 0.62 -11.53
N PRO A 12 13.15 -0.34 -12.25
CA PRO A 12 12.82 -0.52 -13.64
C PRO A 12 11.37 -0.97 -13.81
N VAL A 13 10.66 -0.21 -14.63
CA VAL A 13 9.24 -0.35 -14.99
C VAL A 13 9.11 -1.47 -16.03
N TYR A 14 9.52 -2.69 -15.69
CA TYR A 14 9.36 -3.82 -16.59
C TYR A 14 7.89 -4.26 -16.60
N GLY A 15 7.19 -3.95 -17.69
CA GLY A 15 5.93 -4.59 -18.04
C GLY A 15 4.70 -3.68 -18.08
N LEU A 16 4.75 -2.43 -17.62
CA LEU A 16 3.54 -1.57 -17.60
C LEU A 16 2.90 -1.44 -18.99
N ALA A 17 3.69 -1.25 -20.05
CA ALA A 17 3.19 -1.03 -21.41
C ALA A 17 2.32 -2.19 -21.95
N ALA A 18 2.59 -3.43 -21.51
CA ALA A 18 1.85 -4.60 -21.93
C ALA A 18 0.58 -4.86 -21.10
N LEU A 19 0.36 -4.09 -20.02
CA LEU A 19 -0.80 -4.28 -19.15
C LEU A 19 -2.06 -3.65 -19.74
N PRO A 20 -3.26 -4.18 -19.40
CA PRO A 20 -4.52 -3.51 -19.67
C PRO A 20 -4.49 -2.05 -19.21
N SER A 21 -5.14 -1.16 -19.96
CA SER A 21 -5.16 0.27 -19.64
C SER A 21 -5.70 0.56 -18.23
N SER A 22 -6.73 -0.17 -17.78
CA SER A 22 -7.25 -0.09 -16.42
C SER A 22 -6.19 -0.45 -15.36
N THR A 23 -5.41 -1.50 -15.59
CA THR A 23 -4.29 -1.87 -14.72
C THR A 23 -3.20 -0.79 -14.71
N ARG A 24 -2.83 -0.23 -15.87
CA ARG A 24 -1.84 0.86 -15.93
C ARG A 24 -2.29 2.07 -15.11
N ILE A 25 -3.53 2.52 -15.31
CA ILE A 25 -4.12 3.64 -14.58
C ILE A 25 -4.11 3.36 -13.06
N LEU A 26 -4.45 2.13 -12.66
CA LEU A 26 -4.43 1.71 -11.24
C LEU A 26 -3.05 1.81 -10.62
N LEU A 27 -2.04 1.33 -11.34
CA LEU A 27 -0.67 1.29 -10.87
C LEU A 27 -0.02 2.67 -10.81
N THR A 28 -0.35 3.58 -11.73
CA THR A 28 0.28 4.91 -11.82
C THR A 28 -0.51 6.03 -11.15
N GLY A 29 -1.81 5.85 -10.89
CA GLY A 29 -2.64 6.89 -10.28
C GLY A 29 -2.24 7.22 -8.83
N ASP A 30 -2.55 8.42 -8.36
CA ASP A 30 -2.31 8.88 -6.97
C ASP A 30 -3.61 8.98 -6.14
N GLY A 31 -4.74 8.64 -6.76
CA GLY A 31 -6.07 8.61 -6.16
C GLY A 31 -6.28 7.46 -5.16
N ALA A 32 -7.49 7.40 -4.60
CA ALA A 32 -7.87 6.32 -3.69
C ALA A 32 -8.09 5.02 -4.47
N THR A 33 -7.16 4.05 -4.30
CA THR A 33 -7.23 2.74 -4.95
C THR A 33 -8.59 2.06 -4.80
N THR A 34 -9.20 2.10 -3.60
CA THR A 34 -10.52 1.52 -3.34
C THR A 34 -11.60 2.09 -4.27
N VAL A 35 -11.66 3.41 -4.42
CA VAL A 35 -12.67 4.08 -5.28
C VAL A 35 -12.52 3.64 -6.73
N MET A 36 -11.28 3.49 -7.18
CA MET A 36 -11.02 3.11 -8.57
C MET A 36 -11.33 1.63 -8.84
N LEU A 37 -11.11 0.76 -7.86
CA LEU A 37 -11.52 -0.63 -7.92
C LEU A 37 -13.04 -0.79 -7.85
N GLU A 38 -13.73 -0.03 -7.01
CA GLU A 38 -15.19 0.00 -6.96
C GLU A 38 -15.78 0.46 -8.30
N ALA A 39 -15.20 1.48 -8.92
CA ALA A 39 -15.60 1.94 -10.25
C ALA A 39 -15.31 0.89 -11.34
N LEU A 40 -14.19 0.16 -11.26
CA LEU A 40 -13.85 -0.89 -12.22
C LEU A 40 -14.77 -2.11 -12.12
N LEU A 41 -15.24 -2.43 -10.92
CA LEU A 41 -16.03 -3.64 -10.63
C LEU A 41 -17.53 -3.37 -10.51
N GLU A 42 -17.93 -2.11 -10.50
CA GLU A 42 -19.31 -1.65 -10.32
C GLU A 42 -19.96 -2.21 -9.04
N VAL A 43 -19.16 -2.48 -8.01
CA VAL A 43 -19.61 -3.00 -6.71
C VAL A 43 -18.87 -2.32 -5.56
N PRO A 44 -19.51 -2.14 -4.39
CA PRO A 44 -18.84 -1.62 -3.21
C PRO A 44 -17.86 -2.65 -2.67
N LEU A 45 -16.70 -2.18 -2.18
CA LEU A 45 -15.68 -3.02 -1.56
C LEU A 45 -15.67 -2.82 -0.06
N ARG A 46 -15.37 -3.89 0.67
CA ARG A 46 -15.22 -3.86 2.13
C ARG A 46 -13.81 -4.24 2.53
N VAL A 47 -13.33 -3.68 3.62
CA VAL A 47 -12.05 -4.08 4.21
C VAL A 47 -12.28 -5.29 5.10
N ARG A 48 -11.54 -6.37 4.86
CA ARG A 48 -11.37 -7.49 5.77
C ARG A 48 -9.99 -7.40 6.40
N VAL A 49 -9.90 -7.19 7.71
CA VAL A 49 -8.60 -7.21 8.39
C VAL A 49 -8.13 -8.65 8.54
N VAL A 50 -6.92 -8.94 8.06
CA VAL A 50 -6.31 -10.27 8.13
C VAL A 50 -5.44 -10.39 9.36
N ALA A 51 -4.62 -9.37 9.63
CA ALA A 51 -3.77 -9.32 10.81
C ALA A 51 -3.41 -7.87 11.15
N GLN A 52 -3.17 -7.61 12.42
CA GLN A 52 -2.57 -6.36 12.87
C GLN A 52 -1.65 -6.65 14.04
N ARG A 53 -0.42 -6.13 13.98
CA ARG A 53 0.62 -6.39 14.97
C ARG A 53 1.58 -5.25 15.09
N VAL A 54 2.15 -5.10 16.28
CA VAL A 54 3.31 -4.24 16.49
C VAL A 54 4.57 -5.08 16.25
N VAL A 55 5.40 -4.65 15.31
CA VAL A 55 6.64 -5.33 14.91
C VAL A 55 7.84 -4.51 15.31
N ASP A 56 8.96 -5.18 15.56
CA ASP A 56 10.24 -4.48 15.70
C ASP A 56 10.63 -3.86 14.36
N THR A 57 11.15 -2.65 14.41
CA THR A 57 11.57 -1.92 13.21
C THR A 57 12.58 -2.75 12.39
N THR A 58 13.46 -3.50 13.04
CA THR A 58 14.46 -4.36 12.39
C THR A 58 13.86 -5.46 11.52
N ALA A 59 12.63 -5.92 11.81
CA ALA A 59 11.90 -6.91 11.01
C ALA A 59 11.30 -6.33 9.72
N VAL A 60 11.23 -4.99 9.59
CA VAL A 60 10.72 -4.30 8.40
C VAL A 60 11.87 -4.05 7.41
N PRO A 61 11.69 -4.27 6.09
CA PRO A 61 12.74 -4.07 5.11
C PRO A 61 13.39 -2.67 5.17
N PRO A 62 14.72 -2.55 5.00
CA PRO A 62 15.43 -1.26 5.11
C PRO A 62 14.86 -0.15 4.24
N ALA A 63 14.43 -0.46 3.02
CA ALA A 63 13.82 0.52 2.11
C ALA A 63 12.51 1.11 2.69
N VAL A 64 11.67 0.28 3.30
CA VAL A 64 10.41 0.70 3.92
C VAL A 64 10.69 1.56 5.16
N ARG A 65 11.68 1.19 5.98
CA ARG A 65 12.09 1.99 7.15
C ARG A 65 12.53 3.40 6.76
N ARG A 66 13.37 3.51 5.72
CA ARG A 66 13.84 4.80 5.18
C ARG A 66 12.68 5.64 4.64
N ALA A 67 11.78 5.01 3.89
CA ALA A 67 10.63 5.71 3.32
C ALA A 67 9.70 6.30 4.42
N LEU A 68 9.62 5.62 5.57
CA LEU A 68 8.90 6.04 6.77
C LEU A 68 9.66 7.04 7.66
N ALA A 69 10.95 7.32 7.41
CA ALA A 69 11.84 8.04 8.32
C ALA A 69 11.82 7.46 9.75
N ALA A 70 11.77 6.13 9.86
CA ALA A 70 11.51 5.42 11.11
C ALA A 70 12.70 4.58 11.59
N GLU A 71 13.91 4.80 11.07
CA GLU A 71 15.10 4.00 11.36
C GLU A 71 15.49 4.00 12.83
N ARG A 72 15.15 5.08 13.54
CA ARG A 72 15.42 5.25 14.98
C ARG A 72 14.24 4.85 15.86
N MET A 73 13.11 4.45 15.27
CA MET A 73 11.96 3.99 16.05
C MET A 73 12.16 2.55 16.47
N PRO A 74 11.80 2.17 17.70
CA PRO A 74 11.95 0.78 18.14
C PRO A 74 10.89 -0.12 17.51
N ARG A 75 9.65 0.38 17.34
CA ARG A 75 8.49 -0.44 16.94
C ARG A 75 7.62 0.28 15.92
N LEU A 76 7.02 -0.50 15.04
CA LEU A 76 6.10 -0.07 13.99
C LEU A 76 4.78 -0.84 14.08
N LEU A 77 3.69 -0.22 13.64
CA LEU A 77 2.44 -0.91 13.41
C LEU A 77 2.44 -1.49 11.99
N GLU A 78 2.21 -2.79 11.87
CA GLU A 78 1.94 -3.46 10.61
C GLU A 78 0.49 -3.96 10.59
N ARG A 79 -0.21 -3.68 9.50
CA ARG A 79 -1.57 -4.14 9.25
C ARG A 79 -1.65 -4.82 7.89
N LEU A 80 -2.18 -6.03 7.88
CA LEU A 80 -2.53 -6.78 6.70
C LEU A 80 -4.06 -6.81 6.56
N SER A 81 -4.55 -6.45 5.39
CA SER A 81 -5.97 -6.43 5.09
C SER A 81 -6.23 -6.86 3.66
N GLU A 82 -7.48 -7.18 3.36
CA GLU A 82 -7.96 -7.42 2.02
C GLU A 82 -9.09 -6.45 1.70
N LEU A 83 -9.16 -6.00 0.45
CA LEU A 83 -10.41 -5.50 -0.09
C LEU A 83 -11.18 -6.71 -0.62
N VAL A 84 -12.44 -6.85 -0.22
CA VAL A 84 -13.31 -7.93 -0.66
C VAL A 84 -14.57 -7.38 -1.31
N ASP A 85 -15.05 -8.09 -2.33
CA ASP A 85 -16.33 -7.80 -2.98
C ASP A 85 -17.52 -8.30 -2.13
N PRO A 86 -18.78 -8.04 -2.54
CA PRO A 86 -19.97 -8.50 -1.81
C PRO A 86 -20.09 -10.03 -1.67
N ALA A 87 -19.46 -10.80 -2.57
CA ALA A 87 -19.38 -12.26 -2.49
C ALA A 87 -18.25 -12.76 -1.56
N GLY A 88 -17.51 -11.84 -0.93
CA GLY A 88 -16.39 -12.15 -0.05
C GLY A 88 -15.09 -12.54 -0.78
N ARG A 89 -15.05 -12.38 -2.11
CA ARG A 89 -13.86 -12.68 -2.91
C ARG A 89 -12.83 -11.57 -2.71
N PRO A 90 -11.55 -11.91 -2.46
CA PRO A 90 -10.50 -10.92 -2.29
C PRO A 90 -10.15 -10.27 -3.65
N VAL A 91 -10.23 -8.94 -3.69
CA VAL A 91 -9.90 -8.08 -4.83
C VAL A 91 -8.45 -7.59 -4.72
N SER A 92 -8.02 -7.23 -3.51
CA SER A 92 -6.63 -6.87 -3.23
C SER A 92 -6.21 -7.34 -1.86
N ARG A 93 -4.90 -7.45 -1.66
CA ARG A 93 -4.26 -7.66 -0.37
C ARG A 93 -3.30 -6.52 -0.10
N ASN A 94 -3.48 -5.86 1.03
CA ASN A 94 -2.85 -4.60 1.37
C ASN A 94 -2.06 -4.75 2.65
N ARG A 95 -0.79 -4.37 2.62
CA ARG A 95 0.10 -4.25 3.76
C ARG A 95 0.36 -2.78 4.03
N VAL A 96 -0.03 -2.33 5.21
CA VAL A 96 0.17 -0.96 5.69
C VAL A 96 1.15 -0.98 6.84
N VAL A 97 2.16 -0.11 6.80
CA VAL A 97 3.15 0.05 7.87
C VAL A 97 3.23 1.52 8.26
N SER A 98 3.20 1.79 9.56
CA SER A 98 3.29 3.16 10.10
C SER A 98 3.97 3.18 11.46
N ALA A 99 4.45 4.36 11.87
CA ALA A 99 4.97 4.55 13.22
C ALA A 99 3.86 4.40 14.27
N VAL A 100 4.14 3.72 15.39
CA VAL A 100 3.16 3.57 16.49
C VAL A 100 2.77 4.94 17.08
N ALA A 101 3.70 5.90 17.12
CA ALA A 101 3.42 7.26 17.57
C ALA A 101 2.56 8.07 16.59
N ALA A 102 2.44 7.63 15.32
CA ALA A 102 1.53 8.24 14.33
C ALA A 102 0.07 7.94 14.64
N THR A 103 -0.18 6.77 15.24
CA THR A 103 -1.50 6.31 15.62
C THR A 103 -1.76 6.76 17.05
N GLY A 104 -2.27 7.97 17.24
CA GLY A 104 -2.62 8.52 18.56
C GLY A 104 -3.47 7.56 19.42
N GLN A 105 -4.18 6.63 18.79
CA GLN A 105 -4.52 5.30 19.30
C GLN A 105 -4.36 4.31 18.14
N LEU A 106 -3.72 3.16 18.36
CA LEU A 106 -3.74 2.06 17.40
C LEU A 106 -5.21 1.71 17.09
N PRO A 107 -5.69 1.76 15.84
CA PRO A 107 -7.05 1.31 15.55
C PRO A 107 -7.17 -0.15 16.01
N PRO A 108 -8.31 -0.60 16.56
CA PRO A 108 -8.43 -1.98 16.99
C PRO A 108 -8.15 -2.95 15.82
N PRO A 109 -7.58 -4.14 16.06
CA PRO A 109 -7.33 -5.13 14.99
C PRO A 109 -8.59 -5.52 14.21
N THR A 110 -9.76 -5.37 14.82
CA THR A 110 -11.07 -5.66 14.23
C THR A 110 -11.66 -4.48 13.46
N ASP A 111 -11.02 -3.31 13.48
CA ASP A 111 -11.56 -2.09 12.90
C ASP A 111 -11.58 -2.17 11.38
N PRO A 112 -12.74 -2.15 10.71
CA PRO A 112 -12.83 -2.28 9.26
C PRO A 112 -12.70 -0.95 8.52
N THR A 113 -12.50 0.18 9.23
CA THR A 113 -12.48 1.49 8.59
C THR A 113 -11.33 1.58 7.58
N PRO A 114 -11.61 1.88 6.29
CA PRO A 114 -10.56 2.01 5.29
C PRO A 114 -9.54 3.08 5.64
N LEU A 115 -8.27 2.84 5.30
CA LEU A 115 -7.18 3.79 5.54
C LEU A 115 -7.50 5.17 4.95
N GLY A 116 -8.03 5.21 3.71
CA GLY A 116 -8.41 6.45 3.05
C GLY A 116 -9.53 7.23 3.75
N VAL A 117 -10.43 6.57 4.49
CA VAL A 117 -11.49 7.25 5.26
C VAL A 117 -10.88 7.95 6.47
N ARG A 118 -10.07 7.24 7.25
CA ARG A 118 -9.35 7.80 8.42
C ARG A 118 -8.52 9.01 8.03
N LEU A 119 -7.77 8.87 6.94
CA LEU A 119 -6.95 9.93 6.40
C LEU A 119 -7.80 11.15 6.00
N ARG A 120 -9.00 10.98 5.44
CA ARG A 120 -9.89 12.10 5.11
C ARG A 120 -10.46 12.79 6.35
N GLU A 121 -10.79 12.02 7.39
CA GLU A 121 -11.30 12.56 8.66
C GLU A 121 -10.31 13.50 9.34
N GLU A 122 -9.01 13.33 9.11
CA GLU A 122 -7.98 14.25 9.62
C GLU A 122 -8.02 15.64 8.97
N ARG A 123 -8.73 15.81 7.84
CA ARG A 123 -8.89 17.07 7.09
C ARG A 123 -7.55 17.78 6.79
N ARG A 124 -6.52 17.01 6.44
CA ARG A 124 -5.17 17.50 6.14
C ARG A 124 -4.78 17.22 4.70
N ALA A 125 -3.90 18.07 4.16
CA ALA A 125 -3.27 17.84 2.87
C ALA A 125 -2.43 16.57 2.91
N GLN A 126 -2.60 15.71 1.91
CA GLN A 126 -1.90 14.44 1.78
C GLN A 126 -1.33 14.30 0.38
N HIS A 127 -0.13 13.75 0.31
CA HIS A 127 0.53 13.42 -0.95
C HIS A 127 0.93 11.95 -0.95
N ARG A 128 0.66 11.25 -2.06
CA ARG A 128 1.10 9.88 -2.28
C ARG A 128 2.35 9.90 -3.16
N GLU A 129 3.45 9.45 -2.58
CA GLU A 129 4.72 9.27 -3.29
C GLU A 129 4.81 7.81 -3.75
N LEU A 130 4.69 7.56 -5.05
CA LEU A 130 4.81 6.22 -5.62
C LEU A 130 6.26 5.75 -5.51
N LEU A 131 6.49 4.62 -4.84
CA LEU A 131 7.83 4.03 -4.70
C LEU A 131 8.11 3.02 -5.81
N ARG A 132 7.17 2.09 -6.03
CA ARG A 132 7.31 0.99 -6.99
C ARG A 132 5.94 0.57 -7.51
N CYS A 133 5.86 0.15 -8.76
CA CYS A 133 4.71 -0.58 -9.27
C CYS A 133 5.14 -1.51 -10.41
N GLY A 134 4.29 -2.49 -10.74
CA GLY A 134 4.55 -3.40 -11.85
C GLY A 134 3.80 -4.72 -11.67
N VAL A 135 4.38 -5.80 -12.20
CA VAL A 135 3.87 -7.17 -12.03
C VAL A 135 4.97 -8.06 -11.46
N GLY A 136 4.62 -8.90 -10.50
CA GLY A 136 5.56 -9.83 -9.89
C GLY A 136 4.90 -10.79 -8.93
N HIS A 137 5.68 -11.75 -8.42
CA HIS A 137 5.23 -12.61 -7.33
C HIS A 137 5.28 -11.85 -6.01
N ALA A 138 4.30 -12.11 -5.14
CA ALA A 138 4.13 -11.42 -3.87
C ALA A 138 4.10 -12.42 -2.71
N PRO A 139 5.16 -12.51 -1.87
CA PRO A 139 5.15 -13.37 -0.69
C PRO A 139 4.02 -13.06 0.30
N GLU A 140 3.55 -11.81 0.33
CA GLU A 140 2.44 -11.35 1.18
C GLU A 140 1.06 -11.74 0.65
N ALA A 141 0.96 -12.16 -0.62
CA ALA A 141 -0.27 -12.60 -1.26
C ALA A 141 -0.02 -13.86 -2.11
N PRO A 142 0.45 -14.96 -1.49
CA PRO A 142 0.84 -16.16 -2.23
C PRO A 142 -0.33 -16.74 -3.02
N GLN A 143 -1.57 -16.55 -2.54
CA GLN A 143 -2.78 -16.99 -3.22
C GLN A 143 -3.02 -16.31 -4.58
N PHE A 144 -2.38 -15.17 -4.86
CA PHE A 144 -2.51 -14.45 -6.13
C PHE A 144 -1.43 -14.84 -7.14
N GLY A 145 -0.39 -15.59 -6.74
CA GLY A 145 0.73 -15.90 -7.63
C GLY A 145 1.38 -14.64 -8.22
N ARG A 146 1.52 -14.60 -9.54
CA ARG A 146 1.98 -13.42 -10.28
C ARG A 146 0.87 -12.39 -10.38
N CYS A 147 1.04 -11.23 -9.75
CA CYS A 147 0.02 -10.20 -9.64
C CYS A 147 0.56 -8.80 -9.93
N ALA A 148 -0.34 -7.88 -10.29
CA ALA A 148 -0.04 -6.46 -10.33
C ALA A 148 0.19 -5.97 -8.90
N PHE A 149 1.16 -5.07 -8.71
CA PHE A 149 1.48 -4.51 -7.41
C PHE A 149 1.78 -3.02 -7.48
N LYS A 150 1.55 -2.36 -6.36
CA LYS A 150 1.84 -0.95 -6.15
C LYS A 150 2.31 -0.71 -4.72
N GLU A 151 3.39 0.02 -4.57
CA GLU A 151 3.97 0.41 -3.28
C GLU A 151 4.16 1.92 -3.26
N TYR A 152 3.68 2.59 -2.21
CA TYR A 152 3.75 4.04 -2.08
C TYR A 152 3.81 4.46 -0.61
N VAL A 153 4.17 5.71 -0.38
CA VAL A 153 4.10 6.35 0.94
C VAL A 153 3.12 7.50 0.89
N ILE A 154 2.24 7.54 1.89
CA ILE A 154 1.36 8.68 2.14
C ILE A 154 2.09 9.61 3.11
N ARG A 155 2.30 10.86 2.68
CA ARG A 155 2.87 11.93 3.49
C ARG A 155 1.81 12.97 3.80
N SER A 156 1.82 13.48 5.02
CA SER A 156 1.03 14.62 5.47
C SER A 156 1.94 15.53 6.30
N PRO A 157 1.78 16.86 6.24
CA PRO A 157 2.44 17.76 7.18
C PRO A 157 2.16 17.34 8.63
N ASP A 158 3.18 17.41 9.49
CA ASP A 158 3.11 17.17 10.94
C ASP A 158 2.60 15.78 11.35
N ARG A 159 2.79 14.78 10.48
CA ARG A 159 2.48 13.38 10.74
C ARG A 159 3.60 12.48 10.24
N TYR A 160 3.74 11.33 10.89
CA TYR A 160 4.62 10.29 10.38
C TYR A 160 4.04 9.72 9.08
N PRO A 161 4.90 9.40 8.10
CA PRO A 161 4.45 8.80 6.86
C PRO A 161 3.80 7.43 7.08
N VAL A 162 2.97 7.02 6.11
CA VAL A 162 2.35 5.68 6.08
C VAL A 162 2.78 4.97 4.80
N TYR A 163 3.44 3.83 4.94
CA TYR A 163 3.79 2.97 3.81
C TYR A 163 2.63 2.05 3.49
N VAL A 164 2.33 1.91 2.19
CA VAL A 164 1.28 1.04 1.68
C VAL A 164 1.85 0.19 0.54
N ALA A 165 1.67 -1.12 0.64
CA ALA A 165 1.90 -2.07 -0.43
C ALA A 165 0.59 -2.78 -0.77
N GLU A 166 0.18 -2.72 -2.04
CA GLU A 166 -1.05 -3.28 -2.57
C GLU A 166 -0.70 -4.36 -3.59
N ARG A 167 -1.33 -5.53 -3.46
CA ARG A 167 -1.27 -6.64 -4.42
C ARG A 167 -2.67 -6.89 -4.93
N PHE A 168 -2.86 -6.93 -6.24
CA PHE A 168 -4.18 -7.05 -6.85
C PHE A 168 -4.42 -8.47 -7.33
N ASN A 169 -5.61 -9.01 -7.08
CA ASN A 169 -5.97 -10.34 -7.54
C ASN A 169 -5.95 -10.40 -9.08
N PRO A 170 -5.15 -11.26 -9.72
CA PRO A 170 -5.04 -11.32 -11.18
C PRO A 170 -6.34 -11.76 -11.87
N ALA A 171 -7.25 -12.43 -11.16
CA ALA A 171 -8.58 -12.75 -11.68
C ALA A 171 -9.50 -11.51 -11.78
N VAL A 172 -9.09 -10.39 -11.18
CA VAL A 172 -9.84 -9.13 -11.12
C VAL A 172 -9.09 -8.01 -11.85
N VAL A 173 -7.78 -7.92 -11.64
CA VAL A 173 -6.89 -6.94 -12.27
C VAL A 173 -5.90 -7.68 -13.17
N GLY A 174 -6.12 -7.61 -14.48
CA GLY A 174 -5.32 -8.37 -15.45
C GLY A 174 -3.84 -7.98 -15.49
N VAL A 175 -2.97 -8.97 -15.71
CA VAL A 175 -1.50 -8.86 -15.61
C VAL A 175 -0.70 -9.22 -16.87
N ALA A 176 -1.39 -9.41 -17.99
CA ALA A 176 -0.86 -9.96 -19.25
C ALA A 176 -0.29 -11.38 -19.14
#